data_AF-A0A397SBB0-F1
#
_entry.id   AF-A0A397SBB0-F1
#
_cell.length_a   1.000
_cell.length_b   1.000
_cell.length_c   1.000
_cell.angle_alpha   90.00
_cell.angle_beta   90.00
_cell.angle_gamma   90.00
#
_symmetry.space_group_name_H-M   'P 1'
#
loop_
_entity.id
_entity.type
_entity.pdbx_description
1 polymer ?
#
loop_
_entity_poly.entity_id
_entity_poly.type
_entity_poly.pdbx_seq_one_letter_code
_entity_poly.pdbx_strand_id
1 'polypeptide(L)'
;MSYTLESDVIKAFKELLKTEANYDIIIRIRKNNDYKEFHAHSIILSCRSEYFKNIFSAKDIEKKDGKYIIEKQNITPQAFDIILKYLYTGHININNKTGAEVLDILITSDELNLNQLTKVTEDFIIENHQQFLQNDPVGILLIIYCYKSLVNLQELCLETICFNPTLLFNSDKFIELPVPLLEIILKRDHLNLIEIKIWENLIKWGLAQERSLNRDVSKWNQEDFNNFQRILYKFIPLIRFYEISSEDYANKVKPYEKILPKELKDDIFKFHMIPGYKPTLNTWISKFSRYYSDSVLINQKHITIFANWIDKKEGNSKYINNIPYKFNLLYRASRDGFTSVAFHNKCNYKGATIVIIKIKDSEQIIGGYNALELEKDIYRSTMNNFIFSFKDRRRTNTAKVGYRKYDTCYLIDKNCGPVFDGHFYCSISWIINNEYLNSYPNIGLPIGTNINIDDYEVFQRSFFDSVLINKAQNHLALFASWIDKEEVNFGTSIPYKFNLLYRASRDGFTITEFHNKCDNKGPTIMIIKITGSKQIIGGYNPFEWDSVGDYYKTTTDIYGPVFGGYFYCDYDGTAWTIQKEYLISFPKIGLPTGLEISVDDYEVFQVAKSECVKAKAIINKEKKNLF
;
A
#
# COMPACT_ATOMS: atom_id res chain seq x y z
N MET A 1 -61.55 9.37 24.85
CA MET A 1 -60.16 9.04 25.21
C MET A 1 -59.87 7.64 24.69
N SER A 2 -58.86 7.48 23.84
CA SER A 2 -58.35 6.17 23.43
C SER A 2 -57.09 5.86 24.24
N TYR A 3 -57.05 4.71 24.89
CA TYR A 3 -55.85 4.21 25.56
C TYR A 3 -55.26 3.08 24.72
N THR A 4 -53.97 3.14 24.45
CA THR A 4 -53.24 2.12 23.70
C THR A 4 -52.34 1.35 24.67
N LEU A 5 -52.69 0.09 24.97
CA LEU A 5 -51.96 -0.79 25.89
C LEU A 5 -51.08 -1.79 25.12
N GLU A 6 -50.22 -1.28 24.23
CA GLU A 6 -49.33 -2.09 23.38
C GLU A 6 -48.49 -3.11 24.15
N SER A 7 -48.12 -2.80 25.41
CA SER A 7 -47.33 -3.71 26.26
C SER A 7 -48.06 -5.01 26.58
N ASP A 8 -49.38 -4.99 26.69
CA ASP A 8 -50.15 -6.18 27.12
C ASP A 8 -50.31 -7.18 25.97
N VAL A 9 -50.38 -6.71 24.73
CA VAL A 9 -50.32 -7.56 23.53
C VAL A 9 -48.98 -8.29 23.44
N ILE A 10 -47.87 -7.58 23.67
CA ILE A 10 -46.53 -8.17 23.66
C ILE A 10 -46.38 -9.22 24.77
N LYS A 11 -46.90 -8.96 25.98
CA LYS A 11 -46.92 -9.94 27.07
C LYS A 11 -47.72 -11.19 26.69
N ALA A 12 -48.89 -11.02 26.06
CA ALA A 12 -49.70 -12.15 25.60
C ALA A 12 -48.97 -13.03 24.57
N PHE A 13 -48.29 -12.43 23.59
CA PHE A 13 -47.47 -13.18 22.63
C PHE A 13 -46.27 -13.87 23.27
N LYS A 14 -45.65 -13.25 24.28
CA LYS A 14 -44.56 -13.88 25.04
C LYS A 14 -45.04 -15.12 25.80
N GLU A 15 -46.20 -15.06 26.44
CA GLU A 15 -46.80 -16.23 27.12
C GLU A 15 -47.26 -17.29 26.11
N LEU A 16 -47.79 -16.90 24.95
CA LEU A 16 -48.15 -17.83 23.87
C LEU A 16 -46.92 -18.63 23.38
N LEU A 17 -45.78 -17.97 23.17
CA LEU A 17 -44.53 -18.64 22.79
C LEU A 17 -44.05 -19.60 23.90
N LYS A 18 -44.20 -19.23 25.17
CA LYS A 18 -43.74 -20.03 26.31
C LYS A 18 -44.62 -21.26 26.58
N THR A 19 -45.93 -21.11 26.42
CA THR A 19 -46.90 -22.20 26.66
C THR A 19 -46.93 -23.19 25.51
N GLU A 20 -46.44 -22.80 24.32
CA GLU A 20 -46.50 -23.59 23.09
C GLU A 20 -47.94 -24.05 22.76
N ALA A 21 -48.96 -23.33 23.24
CA ALA A 21 -50.35 -23.69 23.02
C ALA A 21 -50.75 -23.40 21.56
N ASN A 22 -51.40 -24.34 20.89
CA ASN A 22 -51.90 -24.21 19.51
C ASN A 22 -50.81 -23.94 18.44
N TYR A 23 -49.57 -24.36 18.69
CA TYR A 23 -48.52 -24.29 17.68
C TYR A 23 -48.88 -25.13 16.44
N ASP A 24 -48.66 -24.54 15.26
CA ASP A 24 -48.96 -25.14 13.95
C ASP A 24 -47.69 -25.35 13.11
N ILE A 25 -46.51 -25.03 13.66
CA ILE A 25 -45.21 -25.24 13.03
C ILE A 25 -44.16 -25.79 14.00
N ILE A 26 -43.35 -26.72 13.49
CA ILE A 26 -42.14 -27.25 14.11
C ILE A 26 -40.93 -26.83 13.26
N ILE A 27 -40.00 -26.09 13.86
CA ILE A 27 -38.74 -25.70 13.22
C ILE A 27 -37.61 -26.49 13.88
N ARG A 28 -36.95 -27.34 13.10
CA ARG A 28 -35.81 -28.14 13.54
C ARG A 28 -34.53 -27.46 13.10
N ILE A 29 -33.69 -27.13 14.06
CA ILE A 29 -32.41 -26.49 13.79
C ILE A 29 -31.31 -27.45 14.19
N ARG A 30 -30.42 -27.74 13.24
CA ARG A 30 -29.26 -28.61 13.44
C ARG A 30 -28.01 -27.98 12.87
N LYS A 31 -27.05 -27.63 13.71
CA LYS A 31 -25.73 -27.17 13.23
C LYS A 31 -24.65 -27.94 13.99
N ASN A 32 -23.82 -28.67 13.26
CA ASN A 32 -22.87 -29.62 13.83
C ASN A 32 -23.59 -30.63 14.75
N ASN A 33 -23.19 -30.70 16.03
CA ASN A 33 -23.80 -31.56 17.04
C ASN A 33 -24.97 -30.90 17.79
N ASP A 34 -25.22 -29.60 17.57
CA ASP A 34 -26.31 -28.88 18.24
C ASP A 34 -27.63 -29.12 17.51
N TYR A 35 -28.65 -29.55 18.26
CA TYR A 35 -30.00 -29.78 17.77
C TYR A 35 -31.03 -29.22 18.73
N LYS A 36 -32.04 -28.53 18.20
CA LYS A 36 -33.22 -28.13 18.97
C LYS A 36 -34.45 -28.05 18.06
N GLU A 37 -35.58 -28.50 18.58
CA GLU A 37 -36.89 -28.28 17.98
C GLU A 37 -37.54 -27.04 18.61
N PHE A 38 -38.19 -26.24 17.78
CA PHE A 38 -38.93 -25.05 18.19
C PHE A 38 -40.39 -25.17 17.75
N HIS A 39 -41.30 -24.94 18.68
CA HIS A 39 -42.73 -24.86 18.42
C HIS A 39 -43.14 -23.38 18.27
N ALA A 40 -43.84 -23.05 17.19
CA ALA A 40 -44.23 -21.67 16.89
C ALA A 40 -45.56 -21.56 16.14
N HIS A 41 -45.93 -20.33 15.76
CA HIS A 41 -47.18 -20.01 15.08
C HIS A 41 -46.87 -19.40 13.70
N SER A 42 -47.28 -20.09 12.64
CA SER A 42 -47.01 -19.73 11.25
C SER A 42 -47.48 -18.31 10.91
N ILE A 43 -48.65 -17.90 11.45
CA ILE A 43 -49.21 -16.57 11.22
C ILE A 43 -48.34 -15.45 11.80
N ILE A 44 -47.80 -15.63 13.01
CA ILE A 44 -46.92 -14.65 13.66
C ILE A 44 -45.62 -14.53 12.86
N LEU A 45 -45.03 -15.67 12.49
CA LEU A 45 -43.80 -15.70 11.71
C LEU A 45 -44.00 -15.02 10.33
N SER A 46 -45.10 -15.31 9.64
CA SER A 46 -45.45 -14.73 8.33
C SER A 46 -45.60 -13.21 8.37
N CYS A 47 -46.22 -12.67 9.43
CA CYS A 47 -46.41 -11.24 9.59
C CYS A 47 -45.09 -10.49 9.85
N ARG A 48 -44.05 -11.19 10.32
CA ARG A 48 -42.81 -10.59 10.83
C ARG A 48 -41.58 -10.89 9.97
N SER A 49 -41.70 -11.83 9.03
CA SER A 49 -40.61 -12.29 8.18
C SER A 49 -41.13 -12.64 6.78
N GLU A 50 -40.61 -11.96 5.77
CA GLU A 50 -40.95 -12.25 4.37
C GLU A 50 -40.48 -13.66 3.98
N TYR A 51 -39.39 -14.15 4.57
CA TYR A 51 -38.92 -15.52 4.39
C TYR A 51 -40.01 -16.54 4.78
N PHE A 52 -40.56 -16.42 5.99
CA PHE A 52 -41.59 -17.35 6.46
C PHE A 52 -42.89 -17.22 5.66
N LYS A 53 -43.31 -15.98 5.36
CA LYS A 53 -44.49 -15.72 4.51
C LYS A 53 -44.38 -16.41 3.14
N ASN A 54 -43.20 -16.33 2.51
CA ASN A 54 -42.94 -16.97 1.22
C ASN A 54 -42.94 -18.50 1.34
N ILE A 55 -42.32 -19.03 2.39
CA ILE A 55 -42.29 -20.48 2.61
C ILE A 55 -43.68 -21.08 2.80
N PHE A 56 -44.56 -20.43 3.57
CA PHE A 56 -45.90 -20.96 3.78
C PHE A 56 -46.81 -20.82 2.56
N SER A 57 -46.44 -19.95 1.62
CA SER A 57 -47.11 -19.80 0.33
C SER A 57 -46.63 -20.81 -0.71
N ALA A 58 -45.56 -21.56 -0.43
CA ALA A 58 -45.03 -22.57 -1.32
C ALA A 58 -45.93 -23.83 -1.32
N LYS A 59 -46.15 -24.42 -2.50
CA LYS A 59 -47.04 -25.57 -2.67
C LYS A 59 -46.54 -26.85 -1.99
N ASP A 60 -45.22 -26.98 -1.80
CA ASP A 60 -44.57 -28.23 -1.43
C ASP A 60 -44.02 -28.25 0.00
N ILE A 61 -44.51 -27.37 0.89
CA ILE A 61 -44.06 -27.37 2.28
C ILE A 61 -44.54 -28.62 3.03
N GLU A 62 -43.61 -29.28 3.71
CA GLU A 62 -43.89 -30.50 4.45
C GLU A 62 -44.89 -30.25 5.59
N LYS A 63 -45.89 -31.12 5.68
CA LYS A 63 -46.84 -31.17 6.80
C LYS A 63 -46.90 -32.56 7.39
N LYS A 64 -46.80 -32.65 8.72
CA LYS A 64 -47.04 -33.88 9.47
C LYS A 64 -48.08 -33.60 10.55
N ASP A 65 -49.11 -34.42 10.62
CA ASP A 65 -50.22 -34.27 11.58
C ASP A 65 -50.85 -32.87 11.57
N GLY A 66 -50.96 -32.28 10.37
CA GLY A 66 -51.50 -30.93 10.16
C GLY A 66 -50.55 -29.77 10.47
N LYS A 67 -49.34 -30.04 10.98
CA LYS A 67 -48.33 -29.02 11.34
C LYS A 67 -47.26 -28.90 10.28
N TYR A 68 -46.82 -27.68 10.00
CA TYR A 68 -45.69 -27.40 9.12
C TYR A 68 -44.38 -27.88 9.74
N ILE A 69 -43.49 -28.47 8.94
CA ILE A 69 -42.13 -28.84 9.35
C ILE A 69 -41.12 -28.05 8.52
N ILE A 70 -40.17 -27.40 9.19
CA ILE A 70 -39.04 -26.72 8.55
C ILE A 70 -37.75 -27.22 9.18
N GLU A 71 -36.79 -27.62 8.35
CA GLU A 71 -35.44 -27.98 8.79
C GLU A 71 -34.42 -26.95 8.31
N LYS A 72 -33.53 -26.53 9.22
CA LYS A 72 -32.46 -25.55 8.94
C LYS A 72 -31.13 -26.03 9.48
N GLN A 73 -30.10 -25.96 8.63
CA GLN A 73 -28.75 -26.44 8.96
C GLN A 73 -27.69 -25.33 9.10
N ASN A 74 -28.00 -24.12 8.62
CA ASN A 74 -27.02 -23.03 8.52
C ASN A 74 -26.97 -22.11 9.75
N ILE A 75 -27.95 -22.20 10.65
CA ILE A 75 -28.12 -21.33 11.82
C ILE A 75 -27.99 -22.12 13.13
N THR A 76 -27.56 -21.46 14.22
CA THR A 76 -27.47 -22.10 15.54
C THR A 76 -28.82 -22.08 16.27
N PRO A 77 -29.14 -23.12 17.08
CA PRO A 77 -30.30 -23.08 17.95
C PRO A 77 -30.34 -21.87 18.88
N GLN A 78 -29.18 -21.46 19.39
CA GLN A 78 -29.07 -20.33 20.32
C GLN A 78 -29.43 -19.01 19.67
N ALA A 79 -28.94 -18.73 18.46
CA ALA A 79 -29.30 -17.53 17.72
C ALA A 79 -30.79 -17.55 17.34
N PHE A 80 -31.31 -18.69 16.89
CA PHE A 80 -32.72 -18.77 16.53
C PHE A 80 -33.66 -18.61 17.72
N ASP A 81 -33.30 -19.09 18.92
CA ASP A 81 -34.08 -18.86 20.14
C ASP A 81 -34.26 -17.36 20.43
N ILE A 82 -33.22 -16.57 20.21
CA ILE A 82 -33.24 -15.09 20.34
C ILE A 82 -34.10 -14.48 19.23
N ILE A 83 -33.91 -14.90 17.98
CA ILE A 83 -34.69 -14.39 16.84
C ILE A 83 -36.17 -14.72 16.97
N LEU A 84 -36.51 -15.93 17.45
CA LEU A 84 -37.89 -16.34 17.66
C LEU A 84 -38.57 -15.45 18.71
N LYS A 85 -37.89 -15.16 19.83
CA LYS A 85 -38.39 -14.19 20.82
C LYS A 85 -38.56 -12.80 20.22
N TYR A 86 -37.63 -12.36 19.37
CA TYR A 86 -37.75 -11.09 18.65
C TYR A 86 -38.96 -11.06 17.69
N LEU A 87 -39.24 -12.15 16.97
CA LEU A 87 -40.39 -12.22 16.06
C LEU A 87 -41.71 -12.02 16.81
N TYR A 88 -41.83 -12.56 18.04
CA TYR A 88 -43.03 -12.41 18.86
C TYR A 88 -43.14 -11.06 19.58
N THR A 89 -42.02 -10.48 19.99
CA THR A 89 -42.02 -9.35 20.93
C THR A 89 -41.49 -8.04 20.36
N GLY A 90 -40.79 -8.07 19.22
CA GLY A 90 -40.05 -6.94 18.66
C GLY A 90 -38.81 -6.54 19.46
N HIS A 91 -38.53 -7.20 20.58
CA HIS A 91 -37.42 -6.86 21.48
C HIS A 91 -36.25 -7.82 21.27
N ILE A 92 -35.03 -7.27 21.17
CA ILE A 92 -33.78 -8.03 21.16
C ILE A 92 -32.79 -7.44 22.16
N ASN A 93 -32.06 -8.30 22.88
CA ASN A 93 -30.97 -7.90 23.76
C ASN A 93 -29.66 -8.57 23.31
N ILE A 94 -28.76 -7.76 22.75
CA ILE A 94 -27.45 -8.19 22.25
C ILE A 94 -26.27 -7.61 23.06
N ASN A 95 -26.52 -6.78 24.08
CA ASN A 95 -25.48 -6.03 24.79
C ASN A 95 -24.48 -6.93 25.55
N ASN A 96 -24.93 -8.08 26.04
CA ASN A 96 -24.12 -9.01 26.82
C ASN A 96 -23.68 -10.24 25.99
N LYS A 97 -23.70 -10.11 24.66
CA LYS A 97 -23.37 -11.20 23.74
C LYS A 97 -21.90 -11.10 23.32
N THR A 98 -21.28 -12.24 23.12
CA THR A 98 -19.93 -12.32 22.52
C THR A 98 -20.01 -11.97 21.03
N GLY A 99 -18.89 -11.55 20.43
CA GLY A 99 -18.84 -11.26 18.99
C GLY A 99 -19.29 -12.44 18.11
N ALA A 100 -18.99 -13.67 18.51
CA ALA A 100 -19.45 -14.88 17.83
C ALA A 100 -20.98 -15.07 17.92
N GLU A 101 -21.57 -14.87 19.09
CA GLU A 101 -23.04 -14.91 19.26
C GLU A 101 -23.73 -13.82 18.44
N VAL A 102 -23.18 -12.60 18.42
CA VAL A 102 -23.73 -11.50 17.62
C VAL A 102 -23.63 -11.81 16.12
N LEU A 103 -22.53 -12.42 15.68
CA LEU A 103 -22.37 -12.87 14.29
C LEU A 103 -23.40 -13.94 13.90
N ASP A 104 -23.64 -14.94 14.76
CA ASP A 104 -24.68 -15.96 14.51
C ASP A 104 -26.10 -15.33 14.46
N ILE A 105 -26.39 -14.34 15.31
CA ILE A 105 -27.65 -13.58 15.27
C ILE A 105 -27.76 -12.81 13.96
N LEU A 106 -26.69 -12.15 13.51
CA LEU A 106 -26.63 -11.41 12.26
C LEU A 106 -26.94 -12.31 11.07
N ILE A 107 -26.25 -13.46 10.97
CA ILE A 107 -26.46 -14.45 9.91
C ILE A 107 -27.90 -15.00 9.95
N THR A 108 -28.40 -15.34 11.14
CA THR A 108 -29.76 -15.85 11.30
C THR A 108 -30.81 -14.82 10.90
N SER A 109 -30.57 -13.54 11.21
CA SER A 109 -31.47 -12.46 10.82
C SER A 109 -31.52 -12.27 9.30
N ASP A 110 -30.38 -12.39 8.61
CA ASP A 110 -30.30 -12.29 7.16
C ASP A 110 -30.98 -13.48 6.46
N GLU A 111 -30.68 -14.71 6.91
CA GLU A 111 -31.32 -15.95 6.43
C GLU A 111 -32.85 -15.92 6.50
N LEU A 112 -33.40 -15.16 7.45
CA LEU A 112 -34.84 -15.01 7.67
C LEU A 112 -35.40 -13.70 7.09
N ASN A 113 -34.62 -13.00 6.25
CA ASN A 113 -34.97 -11.73 5.61
C ASN A 113 -35.44 -10.65 6.60
N LEU A 114 -34.78 -10.52 7.77
CA LEU A 114 -35.10 -9.56 8.82
C LEU A 114 -34.26 -8.29 8.69
N ASN A 115 -34.34 -7.62 7.53
CA ASN A 115 -33.45 -6.53 7.12
C ASN A 115 -33.15 -5.45 8.19
N GLN A 116 -34.17 -5.00 8.94
CA GLN A 116 -33.97 -4.00 10.00
C GLN A 116 -33.11 -4.55 11.14
N LEU A 117 -33.35 -5.79 11.54
CA LEU A 117 -32.57 -6.45 12.59
C LEU A 117 -31.16 -6.78 12.12
N THR A 118 -31.01 -7.21 10.87
CA THR A 118 -29.71 -7.45 10.23
C THR A 118 -28.86 -6.19 10.30
N LYS A 119 -29.41 -5.04 9.91
CA LYS A 119 -28.70 -3.76 9.97
C LYS A 119 -28.30 -3.38 11.40
N VAL A 120 -29.23 -3.43 12.36
CA VAL A 120 -28.93 -3.10 13.77
C VAL A 120 -27.84 -4.01 14.35
N THR A 121 -27.83 -5.29 13.98
CA THR A 121 -26.85 -6.25 14.47
C THR A 121 -25.48 -6.05 13.79
N GLU A 122 -25.45 -5.69 12.50
CA GLU A 122 -24.23 -5.35 11.75
C GLU A 122 -23.58 -4.07 12.33
N ASP A 123 -24.36 -3.01 12.55
CA ASP A 123 -23.86 -1.78 13.16
C ASP A 123 -23.29 -2.08 14.57
N PHE A 124 -24.01 -2.87 15.37
CA PHE A 124 -23.57 -3.22 16.72
C PHE A 124 -22.25 -4.01 16.75
N ILE A 125 -22.07 -5.02 15.90
CA ILE A 125 -20.83 -5.82 15.88
C ILE A 125 -19.62 -4.99 15.43
N ILE A 126 -19.82 -4.08 14.47
CA ILE A 126 -18.76 -3.19 13.97
C ILE A 126 -18.34 -2.17 15.04
N GLU A 127 -19.29 -1.65 15.81
CA GLU A 127 -19.02 -0.64 16.84
C GLU A 127 -18.45 -1.24 18.14
N ASN A 128 -18.98 -2.38 18.59
CA ASN A 128 -18.73 -2.87 19.95
C ASN A 128 -17.81 -4.11 20.00
N HIS A 129 -17.60 -4.80 18.88
CA HIS A 129 -16.81 -6.05 18.84
C HIS A 129 -15.62 -5.99 17.87
N GLN A 130 -14.96 -4.84 17.77
CA GLN A 130 -13.81 -4.64 16.87
C GLN A 130 -12.67 -5.64 17.09
N GLN A 131 -12.37 -5.99 18.35
CA GLN A 131 -11.35 -6.97 18.67
C GLN A 131 -11.69 -8.36 18.11
N PHE A 132 -12.95 -8.77 18.20
CA PHE A 132 -13.41 -10.03 17.60
C PHE A 132 -13.20 -10.02 16.08
N LEU A 133 -13.55 -8.92 15.40
CA LEU A 133 -13.37 -8.76 13.97
C LEU A 133 -11.88 -8.76 13.54
N GLN A 134 -11.00 -8.24 14.40
CA GLN A 134 -9.56 -8.20 14.17
C GLN A 134 -8.86 -9.54 14.43
N ASN A 135 -9.38 -10.37 15.32
CA ASN A 135 -8.74 -11.64 15.70
C ASN A 135 -8.70 -12.66 14.56
N ASP A 136 -9.76 -12.76 13.76
CA ASP A 136 -9.86 -13.73 12.65
C ASP A 136 -10.70 -13.19 11.47
N PRO A 137 -10.24 -12.11 10.80
CA PRO A 137 -10.98 -11.52 9.68
C PRO A 137 -11.15 -12.49 8.51
N VAL A 138 -10.25 -13.45 8.35
CA VAL A 138 -10.32 -14.48 7.29
C VAL A 138 -11.44 -15.47 7.59
N GLY A 139 -11.51 -16.00 8.82
CA GLY A 139 -12.58 -16.90 9.24
C GLY A 139 -13.96 -16.24 9.17
N ILE A 140 -14.06 -14.99 9.63
CA ILE A 140 -15.31 -14.23 9.54
C ILE A 140 -15.72 -14.04 8.08
N LEU A 141 -14.79 -13.62 7.23
CA LEU A 141 -15.06 -13.44 5.80
C LEU A 141 -15.50 -14.74 5.11
N LEU A 142 -14.89 -15.88 5.45
CA LEU A 142 -15.30 -17.20 4.96
C LEU A 142 -16.72 -17.59 5.37
N ILE A 143 -17.19 -17.13 6.54
CA ILE A 143 -18.56 -17.34 6.99
C ILE A 143 -19.51 -16.43 6.21
N ILE A 144 -19.15 -15.14 6.06
CA ILE A 144 -20.10 -14.12 5.59
C ILE A 144 -20.09 -13.85 4.08
N TYR A 145 -19.11 -14.34 3.30
CA TYR A 145 -18.96 -13.93 1.88
C TYR A 145 -20.17 -14.31 0.99
N CYS A 146 -20.94 -15.34 1.36
CA CYS A 146 -22.15 -15.73 0.63
C CYS A 146 -23.36 -14.82 0.93
N TYR A 147 -23.31 -14.03 2.01
CA TYR A 147 -24.41 -13.22 2.51
C TYR A 147 -24.38 -11.81 1.89
N LYS A 148 -25.06 -11.65 0.76
CA LYS A 148 -24.99 -10.43 -0.09
C LYS A 148 -25.43 -9.14 0.61
N SER A 149 -26.18 -9.22 1.70
CA SER A 149 -26.61 -8.05 2.47
C SER A 149 -25.51 -7.50 3.38
N LEU A 150 -24.54 -8.33 3.78
CA LEU A 150 -23.50 -8.02 4.76
C LEU A 150 -22.26 -7.35 4.12
N VAL A 151 -22.49 -6.48 3.13
CA VAL A 151 -21.42 -5.87 2.32
C VAL A 151 -20.48 -5.02 3.19
N ASN A 152 -21.00 -4.34 4.20
CA ASN A 152 -20.18 -3.45 5.04
C ASN A 152 -19.20 -4.28 5.88
N LEU A 153 -19.68 -5.36 6.50
CA LEU A 153 -18.84 -6.26 7.27
C LEU A 153 -17.83 -7.02 6.38
N GLN A 154 -18.26 -7.46 5.19
CA GLN A 154 -17.35 -8.06 4.20
C GLN A 154 -16.23 -7.10 3.80
N GLU A 155 -16.57 -5.84 3.48
CA GLU A 155 -15.60 -4.82 3.10
C GLU A 155 -14.63 -4.51 4.25
N LEU A 156 -15.11 -4.45 5.50
CA LEU A 156 -14.24 -4.26 6.66
C LEU A 156 -13.21 -5.39 6.83
N CYS A 157 -13.63 -6.65 6.66
CA CYS A 157 -12.71 -7.80 6.67
C CYS A 157 -11.72 -7.73 5.50
N LEU A 158 -12.20 -7.42 4.29
CA LEU A 158 -11.36 -7.29 3.09
C LEU A 158 -10.35 -6.15 3.22
N GLU A 159 -10.73 -5.00 3.78
CA GLU A 159 -9.82 -3.88 4.05
C GLU A 159 -8.75 -4.26 5.07
N THR A 160 -9.13 -5.00 6.11
CA THR A 160 -8.19 -5.52 7.12
C THR A 160 -7.17 -6.48 6.48
N ILE A 161 -7.63 -7.40 5.64
CA ILE A 161 -6.75 -8.33 4.89
C ILE A 161 -5.87 -7.56 3.90
N CYS A 162 -6.40 -6.58 3.17
CA CYS A 162 -5.61 -5.78 2.24
C CYS A 162 -4.54 -4.97 2.95
N PHE A 163 -4.84 -4.46 4.13
CA PHE A 163 -3.91 -3.70 4.95
C PHE A 163 -2.79 -4.60 5.51
N ASN A 164 -3.15 -5.78 6.04
CA ASN A 164 -2.20 -6.75 6.57
C ASN A 164 -2.37 -8.14 5.91
N PRO A 165 -1.83 -8.35 4.70
CA PRO A 165 -2.08 -9.58 3.93
C PRO A 165 -1.51 -10.84 4.57
N THR A 166 -0.56 -10.72 5.50
CA THR A 166 -0.02 -11.89 6.21
C THR A 166 -1.09 -12.61 7.02
N LEU A 167 -2.15 -11.90 7.47
CA LEU A 167 -3.31 -12.52 8.13
C LEU A 167 -3.97 -13.59 7.27
N LEU A 168 -3.97 -13.38 5.95
CA LEU A 168 -4.47 -14.35 4.99
C LEU A 168 -3.38 -15.32 4.58
N PHE A 169 -2.31 -14.83 3.96
CA PHE A 169 -1.36 -15.70 3.25
C PHE A 169 -0.53 -16.62 4.16
N ASN A 170 -0.40 -16.28 5.45
CA ASN A 170 0.22 -17.17 6.45
C ASN A 170 -0.80 -18.06 7.17
N SER A 171 -2.11 -17.89 6.93
CA SER A 171 -3.15 -18.73 7.53
C SER A 171 -3.25 -20.07 6.80
N ASP A 172 -3.48 -21.14 7.56
CA ASP A 172 -3.79 -22.46 6.99
C ASP A 172 -5.11 -22.45 6.21
N LYS A 173 -6.03 -21.51 6.52
CA LYS A 173 -7.29 -21.33 5.80
C LYS A 173 -7.10 -20.80 4.38
N PHE A 174 -5.94 -20.25 4.05
CA PHE A 174 -5.70 -19.65 2.73
C PHE A 174 -5.90 -20.65 1.60
N ILE A 175 -5.35 -21.87 1.75
CA ILE A 175 -5.46 -22.91 0.71
C ILE A 175 -6.89 -23.45 0.57
N GLU A 176 -7.76 -23.18 1.54
CA GLU A 176 -9.17 -23.58 1.55
C GLU A 176 -10.09 -22.48 1.01
N LEU A 177 -9.54 -21.31 0.63
CA LEU A 177 -10.34 -20.21 0.11
C LEU A 177 -11.15 -20.62 -1.13
N PRO A 178 -12.47 -20.36 -1.15
CA PRO A 178 -13.28 -20.51 -2.35
C PRO A 178 -12.78 -19.63 -3.48
N VAL A 179 -12.87 -20.13 -4.72
CA VAL A 179 -12.49 -19.40 -5.94
C VAL A 179 -13.04 -17.96 -5.99
N PRO A 180 -14.34 -17.71 -5.73
CA PRO A 180 -14.89 -16.36 -5.78
C PRO A 180 -14.23 -15.40 -4.78
N LEU A 181 -13.87 -15.90 -3.60
CA LEU A 181 -13.30 -15.08 -2.54
C LEU A 181 -11.84 -14.73 -2.84
N LEU A 182 -11.05 -15.70 -3.30
CA LEU A 182 -9.69 -15.44 -3.78
C LEU A 182 -9.70 -14.45 -4.95
N GLU A 183 -10.65 -14.58 -5.88
CA GLU A 183 -10.81 -13.67 -7.01
C GLU A 183 -11.10 -12.23 -6.54
N ILE A 184 -12.01 -12.05 -5.57
CA ILE A 184 -12.30 -10.74 -4.97
C ILE A 184 -11.03 -10.13 -4.36
N ILE A 185 -10.25 -10.91 -3.59
CA ILE A 185 -9.04 -10.44 -2.92
C ILE A 185 -7.97 -10.02 -3.93
N LEU A 186 -7.71 -10.85 -4.94
CA LEU A 186 -6.69 -10.58 -5.96
C LEU A 186 -7.07 -9.40 -6.86
N LYS A 187 -8.36 -9.11 -7.07
CA LYS A 187 -8.80 -7.90 -7.78
C LYS A 187 -8.53 -6.60 -7.01
N ARG A 188 -8.16 -6.65 -5.73
CA ARG A 188 -8.01 -5.43 -4.93
C ARG A 188 -6.68 -4.75 -5.20
N ASP A 189 -6.80 -3.48 -5.55
CA ASP A 189 -5.65 -2.68 -5.98
C ASP A 189 -4.70 -2.26 -4.88
N HIS A 190 -5.20 -2.26 -3.65
CA HIS A 190 -4.53 -1.82 -2.44
C HIS A 190 -4.18 -3.00 -1.52
N LEU A 191 -4.17 -4.23 -2.04
CA LEU A 191 -3.61 -5.39 -1.36
C LEU A 191 -2.12 -5.13 -1.12
N ASN A 192 -1.70 -4.96 0.15
CA ASN A 192 -0.35 -4.55 0.53
C ASN A 192 0.65 -5.71 0.48
N LEU A 193 0.81 -6.33 -0.69
CA LEU A 193 1.70 -7.46 -0.91
C LEU A 193 2.37 -7.33 -2.28
N ILE A 194 3.69 -7.56 -2.33
CA ILE A 194 4.44 -7.52 -3.58
C ILE A 194 3.95 -8.61 -4.54
N GLU A 195 3.96 -8.28 -5.83
CA GLU A 195 3.35 -9.14 -6.85
C GLU A 195 3.92 -10.55 -6.86
N ILE A 196 5.23 -10.68 -6.68
CA ILE A 196 5.86 -11.99 -6.63
C ILE A 196 5.36 -12.85 -5.46
N LYS A 197 5.06 -12.25 -4.30
CA LYS A 197 4.49 -12.97 -3.16
C LYS A 197 3.05 -13.39 -3.43
N ILE A 198 2.30 -12.58 -4.18
CA ILE A 198 0.95 -12.96 -4.63
C ILE A 198 1.04 -14.17 -5.55
N TRP A 199 1.95 -14.15 -6.53
CA TRP A 199 2.20 -15.28 -7.42
C TRP A 199 2.59 -16.56 -6.66
N GLU A 200 3.59 -16.51 -5.78
CA GLU A 200 4.03 -17.66 -4.98
C GLU A 200 2.88 -18.27 -4.16
N ASN A 201 2.04 -17.42 -3.56
CA ASN A 201 0.88 -17.88 -2.81
C ASN A 201 -0.22 -18.43 -3.72
N LEU A 202 -0.45 -17.85 -4.90
CA LEU A 202 -1.40 -18.39 -5.87
C LEU A 202 -0.99 -19.80 -6.34
N ILE A 203 0.31 -20.03 -6.55
CA ILE A 203 0.85 -21.36 -6.84
C ILE A 203 0.59 -22.31 -5.66
N LYS A 204 0.89 -21.88 -4.41
CA LYS A 204 0.61 -22.66 -3.19
C LYS A 204 -0.87 -23.04 -3.09
N TRP A 205 -1.78 -22.10 -3.34
CA TRP A 205 -3.22 -22.33 -3.35
C TRP A 205 -3.63 -23.32 -4.43
N GLY A 206 -3.13 -23.15 -5.66
CA GLY A 206 -3.42 -24.03 -6.79
C GLY A 206 -2.96 -25.47 -6.55
N LEU A 207 -1.76 -25.66 -5.99
CA LEU A 207 -1.21 -26.98 -5.67
C LEU A 207 -2.03 -27.69 -4.57
N ALA A 208 -2.68 -26.94 -3.70
CA ALA A 208 -3.56 -27.51 -2.69
C ALA A 208 -4.91 -27.99 -3.26
N GLN A 209 -5.35 -27.43 -4.40
CA GLN A 209 -6.60 -27.85 -5.07
C GLN A 209 -6.45 -29.21 -5.76
N GLU A 210 -5.24 -29.60 -6.16
CA GLU A 210 -4.97 -30.86 -6.84
C GLU A 210 -3.83 -31.62 -6.16
N ARG A 211 -4.21 -32.60 -5.31
CA ARG A 211 -3.27 -33.37 -4.48
C ARG A 211 -2.39 -34.33 -5.30
N SER A 212 -2.79 -34.67 -6.53
CA SER A 212 -2.03 -35.58 -7.38
C SER A 212 -0.78 -34.95 -8.03
N LEU A 213 -0.71 -33.62 -8.10
CA LEU A 213 0.42 -32.92 -8.71
C LEU A 213 1.69 -33.03 -7.84
N ASN A 214 2.83 -33.25 -8.50
CA ASN A 214 4.12 -33.24 -7.84
C ASN A 214 4.44 -31.80 -7.35
N ARG A 215 5.03 -31.66 -6.16
CA ARG A 215 5.48 -30.33 -5.68
C ARG A 215 6.64 -29.77 -6.49
N ASP A 216 7.44 -30.63 -7.11
CA ASP A 216 8.52 -30.27 -8.02
C ASP A 216 7.99 -30.17 -9.45
N VAL A 217 7.82 -28.93 -9.92
CA VAL A 217 7.29 -28.61 -11.27
C VAL A 217 8.19 -29.13 -12.40
N SER A 218 9.48 -29.40 -12.14
CA SER A 218 10.37 -29.98 -13.15
C SER A 218 9.97 -31.40 -13.57
N LYS A 219 9.19 -32.09 -12.74
CA LYS A 219 8.69 -33.46 -12.97
C LYS A 219 7.34 -33.49 -13.71
N TRP A 220 6.76 -32.34 -14.02
CA TRP A 220 5.41 -32.26 -14.60
C TRP A 220 5.41 -32.65 -16.07
N ASN A 221 4.43 -33.47 -16.44
CA ASN A 221 4.12 -33.78 -17.83
C ASN A 221 3.12 -32.73 -18.40
N GLN A 222 2.74 -32.86 -19.67
CA GLN A 222 1.84 -31.90 -20.31
C GLN A 222 0.42 -31.91 -19.72
N GLU A 223 -0.07 -33.06 -19.25
CA GLU A 223 -1.38 -33.19 -18.60
C GLU A 223 -1.40 -32.47 -17.25
N ASP A 224 -0.33 -32.58 -16.47
CA ASP A 224 -0.15 -31.85 -15.21
C ASP A 224 -0.26 -30.32 -15.44
N PHE A 225 0.43 -29.81 -16.47
CA PHE A 225 0.33 -28.39 -16.83
C PHE A 225 -1.08 -27.99 -17.29
N ASN A 226 -1.76 -28.83 -18.07
CA ASN A 226 -3.12 -28.55 -18.54
C ASN A 226 -4.11 -28.49 -17.36
N ASN A 227 -3.99 -29.42 -16.41
CA ASN A 227 -4.82 -29.44 -15.21
C ASN A 227 -4.56 -28.22 -14.34
N PHE A 228 -3.30 -27.87 -14.10
CA PHE A 228 -2.95 -26.70 -13.30
C PHE A 228 -3.35 -25.38 -13.96
N GLN A 229 -3.24 -25.30 -15.28
CA GLN A 229 -3.74 -24.15 -16.05
C GLN A 229 -5.25 -23.96 -15.85
N ARG A 230 -6.05 -25.04 -15.84
CA ARG A 230 -7.50 -24.97 -15.55
C ARG A 230 -7.81 -24.50 -14.13
N ILE A 231 -6.94 -24.78 -13.17
CA ILE A 231 -7.10 -24.30 -11.79
C ILE A 231 -6.82 -22.79 -11.72
N LEU A 232 -5.76 -22.33 -12.39
CA LEU A 232 -5.29 -20.95 -12.27
C LEU A 232 -5.84 -19.98 -13.31
N TYR A 233 -6.53 -20.44 -14.37
CA TYR A 233 -6.86 -19.60 -15.53
C TYR A 233 -7.57 -18.29 -15.18
N LYS A 234 -8.47 -18.29 -14.18
CA LYS A 234 -9.21 -17.09 -13.75
C LYS A 234 -8.33 -16.08 -13.03
N PHE A 235 -7.24 -16.54 -12.44
CA PHE A 235 -6.36 -15.72 -11.62
C PHE A 235 -5.15 -15.18 -12.39
N ILE A 236 -4.70 -15.88 -13.45
CA ILE A 236 -3.59 -15.41 -14.30
C ILE A 236 -3.77 -13.95 -14.73
N PRO A 237 -4.94 -13.49 -15.19
CA PRO A 237 -5.11 -12.11 -15.61
C PRO A 237 -5.19 -11.09 -14.46
N LEU A 238 -5.23 -11.55 -13.20
CA LEU A 238 -5.21 -10.70 -12.00
C LEU A 238 -3.78 -10.46 -11.47
N ILE A 239 -2.80 -11.19 -12.02
CA ILE A 239 -1.39 -11.06 -11.68
C ILE A 239 -0.74 -10.00 -12.58
N ARG A 240 -0.06 -9.05 -11.94
CA ARG A 240 0.60 -7.92 -12.59
C ARG A 240 2.04 -8.26 -12.94
N PHE A 241 2.24 -9.18 -13.88
CA PHE A 241 3.56 -9.73 -14.22
C PHE A 241 4.64 -8.67 -14.49
N TYR A 242 4.29 -7.50 -15.01
CA TYR A 242 5.22 -6.40 -15.26
C TYR A 242 5.74 -5.69 -13.97
N GLU A 243 5.13 -5.96 -12.81
CA GLU A 243 5.62 -5.54 -11.49
C GLU A 243 6.55 -6.59 -10.85
N ILE A 244 6.73 -7.76 -11.47
CA ILE A 244 7.67 -8.78 -11.02
C ILE A 244 9.06 -8.46 -11.58
N SER A 245 10.11 -8.60 -10.77
CA SER A 245 11.49 -8.38 -11.22
C SER A 245 11.92 -9.43 -12.25
N SER A 246 12.88 -9.12 -13.12
CA SER A 246 13.41 -10.11 -14.08
C SER A 246 14.03 -11.34 -13.39
N GLU A 247 14.67 -11.14 -12.24
CA GLU A 247 15.22 -12.20 -11.39
C GLU A 247 14.10 -13.11 -10.85
N ASP A 248 13.07 -12.53 -10.24
CA ASP A 248 11.93 -13.28 -9.72
C ASP A 248 11.16 -13.98 -10.85
N TYR A 249 11.01 -13.33 -12.01
CA TYR A 249 10.40 -13.96 -13.17
C TYR A 249 11.16 -15.22 -13.56
N ALA A 250 12.49 -15.13 -13.74
CA ALA A 250 13.33 -16.25 -14.14
C ALA A 250 13.30 -17.41 -13.14
N ASN A 251 13.29 -17.11 -11.85
CA ASN A 251 13.42 -18.12 -10.80
C ASN A 251 12.08 -18.71 -10.34
N LYS A 252 10.98 -17.95 -10.40
CA LYS A 252 9.71 -18.31 -9.73
C LYS A 252 8.50 -18.33 -10.66
N VAL A 253 8.50 -17.55 -11.74
CA VAL A 253 7.40 -17.56 -12.74
C VAL A 253 7.72 -18.53 -13.87
N LYS A 254 8.93 -18.45 -14.41
CA LYS A 254 9.40 -19.27 -15.54
C LYS A 254 9.19 -20.78 -15.38
N PRO A 255 9.38 -21.40 -14.19
CA PRO A 255 9.12 -22.83 -14.02
C PRO A 255 7.68 -23.25 -14.35
N TYR A 256 6.72 -22.33 -14.20
CA TYR A 256 5.30 -22.55 -14.50
C TYR A 256 4.86 -21.91 -15.82
N GLU A 257 5.77 -21.33 -16.59
CA GLU A 257 5.47 -20.51 -17.77
C GLU A 257 4.54 -21.20 -18.77
N LYS A 258 4.55 -22.55 -18.85
CA LYS A 258 3.64 -23.34 -19.69
C LYS A 258 2.15 -23.03 -19.45
N ILE A 259 1.73 -22.64 -18.25
CA ILE A 259 0.31 -22.33 -17.95
C ILE A 259 -0.13 -20.94 -18.42
N LEU A 260 0.82 -20.06 -18.76
CA LEU A 260 0.49 -18.71 -19.23
C LEU A 260 0.03 -18.74 -20.70
N PRO A 261 -0.83 -17.81 -21.13
CA PRO A 261 -1.10 -17.62 -22.56
C PRO A 261 0.16 -17.28 -23.34
N LYS A 262 0.31 -17.80 -24.57
CA LYS A 262 1.51 -17.57 -25.40
C LYS A 262 1.81 -16.08 -25.60
N GLU A 263 0.80 -15.30 -25.93
CA GLU A 263 0.91 -13.84 -26.12
C GLU A 263 1.46 -13.13 -24.88
N LEU A 264 1.01 -13.55 -23.68
CA LEU A 264 1.46 -12.99 -22.42
C LEU A 264 2.93 -13.29 -22.14
N LYS A 265 3.37 -14.52 -22.40
CA LYS A 265 4.79 -14.90 -22.27
C LYS A 265 5.67 -14.02 -23.16
N ASP A 266 5.28 -13.87 -24.42
CA ASP A 266 6.05 -13.11 -25.40
C ASP A 266 6.12 -11.61 -25.02
N ASP A 267 5.03 -11.04 -24.49
CA ASP A 267 5.00 -9.63 -24.05
C ASP A 267 5.84 -9.41 -22.77
N ILE A 268 5.78 -10.32 -21.79
CA ILE A 268 6.60 -10.26 -20.56
C ILE A 268 8.09 -10.45 -20.91
N PHE A 269 8.41 -11.39 -21.79
CA PHE A 269 9.78 -11.60 -22.25
C PHE A 269 10.37 -10.33 -22.88
N LYS A 270 9.63 -9.70 -23.80
CA LYS A 270 10.04 -8.42 -24.41
C LYS A 270 10.22 -7.32 -23.38
N PHE A 271 9.31 -7.23 -22.40
CA PHE A 271 9.40 -6.25 -21.31
C PHE A 271 10.71 -6.36 -20.52
N HIS A 272 11.15 -7.58 -20.19
CA HIS A 272 12.40 -7.77 -19.45
C HIS A 272 13.66 -7.65 -20.31
N MET A 273 13.59 -7.97 -21.61
CA MET A 273 14.77 -8.04 -22.48
C MET A 273 15.04 -6.77 -23.29
N ILE A 274 14.03 -5.94 -23.54
CA ILE A 274 14.14 -4.77 -24.40
C ILE A 274 14.01 -3.50 -23.56
N PRO A 275 15.10 -2.74 -23.34
CA PRO A 275 15.05 -1.48 -22.63
C PRO A 275 14.02 -0.51 -23.25
N GLY A 276 13.12 0.02 -22.44
CA GLY A 276 12.10 0.97 -22.88
C GLY A 276 10.89 0.35 -23.60
N TYR A 277 10.82 -0.98 -23.70
CA TYR A 277 9.62 -1.66 -24.21
C TYR A 277 8.39 -1.35 -23.35
N LYS A 278 7.28 -1.06 -24.01
CA LYS A 278 5.99 -0.83 -23.37
C LYS A 278 5.11 -2.06 -23.63
N PRO A 279 4.62 -2.74 -22.58
CA PRO A 279 3.71 -3.86 -22.72
C PRO A 279 2.50 -3.53 -23.60
N THR A 280 2.12 -4.46 -24.46
CA THR A 280 1.05 -4.29 -25.46
C THR A 280 -0.27 -4.88 -24.99
N LEU A 281 -0.23 -5.87 -24.10
CA LEU A 281 -1.41 -6.50 -23.48
C LEU A 281 -1.99 -5.67 -22.32
N ASN A 282 -1.94 -4.35 -22.47
CA ASN A 282 -2.21 -3.32 -21.46
C ASN A 282 -3.66 -3.34 -20.91
N THR A 283 -4.51 -4.25 -21.37
CA THR A 283 -5.92 -4.41 -20.97
C THR A 283 -6.12 -5.22 -19.68
N TRP A 284 -5.10 -5.93 -19.20
CA TRP A 284 -5.18 -6.79 -18.01
C TRP A 284 -4.62 -6.16 -16.73
N ILE A 285 -4.18 -4.90 -16.79
CA ILE A 285 -3.43 -4.26 -15.71
C ILE A 285 -4.36 -3.32 -14.95
N SER A 286 -4.52 -3.56 -13.66
CA SER A 286 -5.09 -2.57 -12.75
C SER A 286 -4.35 -1.25 -12.89
N LYS A 287 -5.07 -0.11 -12.79
CA LYS A 287 -4.45 1.22 -12.89
C LYS A 287 -3.50 1.54 -11.73
N PHE A 288 -3.51 0.78 -10.65
CA PHE A 288 -2.68 0.94 -9.47
C PHE A 288 -1.50 -0.03 -9.55
N SER A 289 -0.31 0.36 -9.09
CA SER A 289 0.72 -0.60 -8.68
C SER A 289 0.52 -0.95 -7.21
N ARG A 290 0.76 -2.21 -6.80
CA ARG A 290 0.69 -2.62 -5.38
C ARG A 290 1.97 -2.13 -4.73
N TYR A 291 2.10 -0.80 -4.64
CA TYR A 291 3.36 -0.17 -4.34
C TYR A 291 3.83 -0.58 -2.94
N TYR A 292 5.06 -1.08 -2.93
CA TYR A 292 5.79 -1.51 -1.76
C TYR A 292 5.81 -0.42 -0.69
N SER A 293 5.21 -0.71 0.45
CA SER A 293 5.52 0.00 1.68
C SER A 293 5.92 -1.04 2.71
N ASP A 294 7.20 -1.02 3.12
CA ASP A 294 7.70 -1.78 4.26
C ASP A 294 6.88 -1.53 5.53
N SER A 295 6.10 -0.44 5.55
CA SER A 295 5.16 0.01 6.57
C SER A 295 4.29 -1.07 7.20
N VAL A 296 4.14 -0.99 8.52
CA VAL A 296 3.10 -1.70 9.28
C VAL A 296 1.96 -0.77 9.72
N LEU A 297 2.09 0.55 9.51
CA LEU A 297 1.14 1.56 9.98
C LEU A 297 0.21 2.10 8.90
N ILE A 298 0.66 2.14 7.66
CA ILE A 298 -0.04 2.67 6.49
C ILE A 298 0.05 1.74 5.28
N ASN A 299 -0.80 1.98 4.29
CA ASN A 299 -0.82 1.32 2.99
C ASN A 299 -0.81 2.35 1.84
N GLN A 300 -0.93 1.88 0.59
CA GLN A 300 -0.88 2.73 -0.58
C GLN A 300 -1.94 3.84 -0.62
N LYS A 301 -3.16 3.60 -0.10
CA LYS A 301 -4.21 4.64 -0.06
C LYS A 301 -3.73 5.86 0.75
N HIS A 302 -3.01 5.62 1.84
CA HIS A 302 -2.43 6.69 2.65
C HIS A 302 -1.34 7.44 1.90
N ILE A 303 -0.43 6.71 1.24
CA ILE A 303 0.64 7.30 0.43
C ILE A 303 0.08 8.24 -0.64
N THR A 304 -0.99 7.83 -1.33
CA THR A 304 -1.71 8.69 -2.29
C THR A 304 -2.31 9.92 -1.63
N ILE A 305 -2.89 9.79 -0.44
CA ILE A 305 -3.43 10.93 0.31
C ILE A 305 -2.32 11.90 0.71
N PHE A 306 -1.23 11.39 1.28
CA PHE A 306 -0.08 12.20 1.67
C PHE A 306 0.52 12.94 0.48
N ALA A 307 0.66 12.29 -0.67
CA ALA A 307 1.15 12.95 -1.87
C ALA A 307 0.23 14.09 -2.33
N ASN A 308 -1.08 13.86 -2.32
CA ASN A 308 -2.04 14.91 -2.65
C ASN A 308 -2.00 16.08 -1.65
N TRP A 309 -1.76 15.82 -0.36
CA TRP A 309 -1.60 16.89 0.64
C TRP A 309 -0.30 17.67 0.47
N ILE A 310 0.80 16.97 0.25
CA ILE A 310 2.11 17.58 0.02
C ILE A 310 2.09 18.52 -1.18
N ASP A 311 1.48 18.10 -2.29
CA ASP A 311 1.39 18.90 -3.52
C ASP A 311 0.11 19.74 -3.61
N LYS A 312 -0.70 19.78 -2.54
CA LYS A 312 -1.97 20.53 -2.43
C LYS A 312 -2.93 20.27 -3.61
N LYS A 313 -3.04 19.02 -4.06
CA LYS A 313 -3.88 18.61 -5.19
C LYS A 313 -5.31 18.27 -4.78
N GLU A 314 -6.27 18.84 -5.52
CA GLU A 314 -7.70 18.67 -5.29
C GLU A 314 -8.48 18.39 -6.58
N GLY A 315 -9.73 17.91 -6.43
CA GLY A 315 -10.61 17.57 -7.55
C GLY A 315 -9.96 16.66 -8.59
N ASN A 316 -10.07 17.06 -9.86
CA ASN A 316 -9.55 16.31 -11.01
C ASN A 316 -8.02 16.27 -11.10
N SER A 317 -7.30 17.09 -10.32
CA SER A 317 -5.83 17.12 -10.33
C SER A 317 -5.20 16.05 -9.43
N LYS A 318 -6.01 15.40 -8.56
CA LYS A 318 -5.51 14.45 -7.56
C LYS A 318 -4.73 13.32 -8.22
N TYR A 319 -3.59 13.00 -7.60
CA TYR A 319 -2.94 11.72 -7.81
C TYR A 319 -3.89 10.62 -7.39
N ILE A 320 -4.09 9.69 -8.32
CA ILE A 320 -4.75 8.42 -8.04
C ILE A 320 -3.64 7.39 -7.86
N ASN A 321 -2.73 7.28 -8.85
CA ASN A 321 -1.77 6.17 -8.95
C ASN A 321 -0.32 6.57 -9.27
N ASN A 322 -0.12 7.70 -9.97
CA ASN A 322 1.19 8.13 -10.45
C ASN A 322 1.73 9.27 -9.59
N ILE A 323 2.18 8.93 -8.39
CA ILE A 323 2.83 9.87 -7.49
C ILE A 323 4.26 10.10 -7.99
N PRO A 324 4.72 11.36 -8.13
CA PRO A 324 6.01 11.66 -8.74
C PRO A 324 7.21 11.36 -7.82
N TYR A 325 6.99 11.06 -6.54
CA TYR A 325 8.04 10.74 -5.56
C TYR A 325 7.76 9.43 -4.83
N LYS A 326 8.81 8.86 -4.22
CA LYS A 326 8.73 7.65 -3.40
C LYS A 326 8.80 8.01 -1.93
N PHE A 327 8.06 7.27 -1.10
CA PHE A 327 8.18 7.29 0.34
C PHE A 327 9.05 6.11 0.77
N ASN A 328 10.30 6.38 1.17
CA ASN A 328 11.19 5.34 1.69
C ASN A 328 11.11 5.32 3.21
N LEU A 329 10.79 4.17 3.81
CA LEU A 329 10.83 4.03 5.26
C LEU A 329 12.27 4.16 5.77
N LEU A 330 12.56 5.23 6.51
CA LEU A 330 13.86 5.47 7.13
C LEU A 330 13.97 4.79 8.49
N TYR A 331 12.91 4.92 9.28
CA TYR A 331 12.91 4.57 10.69
C TYR A 331 11.55 3.99 11.10
N ARG A 332 11.57 2.94 11.92
CA ARG A 332 10.41 2.40 12.64
C ARG A 332 10.81 2.16 14.08
N ALA A 333 10.07 2.70 15.05
CA ALA A 333 10.46 2.63 16.44
C ALA A 333 10.51 1.20 17.00
N SER A 334 9.57 0.34 16.62
CA SER A 334 9.61 -1.09 16.99
C SER A 334 10.78 -1.86 16.39
N ARG A 335 11.37 -1.38 15.28
CA ARG A 335 12.54 -1.99 14.62
C ARG A 335 13.86 -1.41 15.11
N ASP A 336 13.93 -0.09 15.22
CA ASP A 336 15.15 0.68 15.40
C ASP A 336 15.32 1.21 16.84
N GLY A 337 14.31 1.03 17.70
CA GLY A 337 14.29 1.42 19.11
C GLY A 337 13.75 2.83 19.35
N PHE A 338 12.95 3.00 20.42
CA PHE A 338 12.22 4.23 20.77
C PHE A 338 13.08 5.36 21.38
N THR A 339 14.25 5.66 20.79
CA THR A 339 15.15 6.70 21.29
C THR A 339 15.35 7.83 20.28
N SER A 340 15.49 9.07 20.76
CA SER A 340 15.82 10.24 19.91
C SER A 340 17.16 10.06 19.20
N VAL A 341 18.13 9.39 19.83
CA VAL A 341 19.42 9.04 19.21
C VAL A 341 19.24 8.14 17.99
N ALA A 342 18.46 7.06 18.10
CA ALA A 342 18.20 6.16 16.97
C ALA A 342 17.46 6.88 15.83
N PHE A 343 16.48 7.73 16.17
CA PHE A 343 15.77 8.58 15.22
C PHE A 343 16.74 9.48 14.45
N HIS A 344 17.56 10.27 15.14
CA HIS A 344 18.49 11.21 14.51
C HIS A 344 19.53 10.52 13.62
N ASN A 345 20.07 9.38 14.05
CA ASN A 345 21.04 8.61 13.27
C ASN A 345 20.47 8.16 11.90
N LYS A 346 19.16 7.91 11.83
CA LYS A 346 18.48 7.44 10.61
C LYS A 346 17.88 8.58 9.78
N CYS A 347 17.36 9.62 10.44
CA CYS A 347 16.47 10.60 9.81
C CYS A 347 17.11 11.96 9.57
N ASN A 348 18.19 12.33 10.27
CA ASN A 348 18.86 13.59 10.02
C ASN A 348 19.50 13.59 8.63
N TYR A 349 19.46 14.75 7.98
CA TYR A 349 20.04 14.98 6.66
C TYR A 349 19.53 14.00 5.59
N LYS A 350 18.21 13.73 5.60
CA LYS A 350 17.51 12.92 4.58
C LYS A 350 16.53 13.74 3.74
N GLY A 351 16.54 15.06 3.82
CA GLY A 351 15.52 15.91 3.18
C GLY A 351 14.15 15.81 3.85
N ALA A 352 13.09 16.08 3.09
CA ALA A 352 11.72 16.14 3.61
C ALA A 352 11.22 14.78 4.11
N THR A 353 10.55 14.77 5.26
CA THR A 353 10.07 13.56 5.92
C THR A 353 8.61 13.65 6.31
N ILE A 354 7.90 12.53 6.26
CA ILE A 354 6.58 12.37 6.89
C ILE A 354 6.69 11.38 8.04
N VAL A 355 6.13 11.73 9.19
CA VAL A 355 6.11 10.89 10.39
C VAL A 355 4.68 10.44 10.65
N ILE A 356 4.55 9.19 11.03
CA ILE A 356 3.28 8.49 11.20
C ILE A 356 3.31 7.77 12.53
N ILE A 357 2.34 8.03 13.39
CA ILE A 357 2.32 7.59 14.77
C ILE A 357 1.02 6.85 15.02
N LYS A 358 1.11 5.65 15.59
CA LYS A 358 -0.04 4.82 15.95
C LYS A 358 -0.37 5.03 17.42
N ILE A 359 -1.55 5.59 17.71
CA ILE A 359 -2.03 5.78 19.09
C ILE A 359 -2.35 4.41 19.71
N LYS A 360 -1.87 4.18 20.93
CA LYS A 360 -2.09 2.94 21.66
C LYS A 360 -3.58 2.66 21.89
N ASP A 361 -3.96 1.39 21.88
CA ASP A 361 -5.32 0.90 22.17
C ASP A 361 -6.43 1.49 21.26
N SER A 362 -6.08 1.90 20.04
CA SER A 362 -7.03 2.41 19.05
C SER A 362 -6.63 2.01 17.64
N GLU A 363 -7.36 2.44 16.61
CA GLU A 363 -6.90 2.40 15.20
C GLU A 363 -6.55 3.79 14.66
N GLN A 364 -6.46 4.78 15.54
CA GLN A 364 -6.10 6.14 15.17
C GLN A 364 -4.61 6.20 14.78
N ILE A 365 -4.31 6.90 13.69
CA ILE A 365 -2.96 7.35 13.35
C ILE A 365 -2.93 8.87 13.25
N ILE A 366 -1.83 9.46 13.72
CA ILE A 366 -1.57 10.89 13.65
C ILE A 366 -0.16 11.13 13.12
N GLY A 367 0.17 12.36 12.78
CA GLY A 367 1.53 12.67 12.38
C GLY A 367 1.66 14.02 11.71
N GLY A 368 2.78 14.20 11.02
CA GLY A 368 3.06 15.42 10.30
C GLY A 368 4.11 15.25 9.24
N TYR A 369 4.11 16.20 8.30
CA TYR A 369 5.08 16.32 7.23
C TYR A 369 5.98 17.53 7.50
N ASN A 370 7.28 17.26 7.49
CA ASN A 370 8.34 18.25 7.54
C ASN A 370 8.89 18.41 6.12
N ALA A 371 8.63 19.58 5.51
CA ALA A 371 9.02 19.90 4.15
C ALA A 371 10.52 20.19 4.01
N LEU A 372 11.17 20.56 5.10
CA LEU A 372 12.61 20.81 5.19
C LEU A 372 13.34 19.61 5.78
N GLU A 373 14.63 19.55 5.47
CA GLU A 373 15.54 18.56 6.03
C GLU A 373 15.67 18.68 7.56
N LEU A 374 15.73 17.53 8.23
CA LEU A 374 15.95 17.47 9.66
C LEU A 374 17.44 17.72 9.96
N GLU A 375 17.75 18.94 10.40
CA GLU A 375 19.08 19.34 10.84
C GLU A 375 19.11 19.59 12.34
N LYS A 376 20.18 19.14 12.99
CA LYS A 376 20.33 19.22 14.44
C LYS A 376 20.68 20.65 14.87
N ASP A 377 20.00 21.16 15.90
CA ASP A 377 20.28 22.45 16.56
C ASP A 377 20.17 23.69 15.62
N ILE A 378 19.36 23.59 14.55
CA ILE A 378 19.14 24.69 13.59
C ILE A 378 17.66 25.12 13.56
N TYR A 379 17.46 26.44 13.53
CA TYR A 379 16.16 27.09 13.37
C TYR A 379 15.75 27.16 11.89
N ARG A 380 14.58 26.60 11.56
CA ARG A 380 14.00 26.66 10.21
C ARG A 380 12.51 27.06 10.26
N SER A 381 12.06 27.77 9.23
CA SER A 381 10.65 28.15 9.03
C SER A 381 10.19 27.72 7.64
N THR A 382 8.96 27.21 7.54
CA THR A 382 8.31 26.88 6.27
C THR A 382 6.80 26.79 6.45
N MET A 383 6.03 27.30 5.48
CA MET A 383 4.57 27.14 5.41
C MET A 383 4.13 25.80 4.78
N ASN A 384 5.08 24.97 4.32
CA ASN A 384 4.78 23.73 3.62
C ASN A 384 4.66 22.51 4.56
N ASN A 385 4.81 22.72 5.87
CA ASN A 385 4.53 21.70 6.87
C ASN A 385 3.02 21.53 7.07
N PHE A 386 2.60 20.31 7.40
CA PHE A 386 1.23 20.04 7.82
C PHE A 386 1.21 18.91 8.85
N ILE A 387 0.15 18.90 9.66
CA ILE A 387 -0.17 17.77 10.54
C ILE A 387 -1.40 17.05 10.01
N PHE A 388 -1.60 15.80 10.41
CA PHE A 388 -2.74 15.02 10.00
C PHE A 388 -3.24 14.06 11.10
N SER A 389 -4.48 13.62 10.94
CA SER A 389 -5.13 12.63 11.79
C SER A 389 -6.05 11.76 10.94
N PHE A 390 -6.01 10.44 11.15
CA PHE A 390 -7.00 9.49 10.68
C PHE A 390 -7.64 8.89 11.91
N LYS A 391 -8.95 9.07 12.10
CA LYS A 391 -9.67 8.47 13.23
C LYS A 391 -9.55 6.95 13.23
N ASP A 392 -9.46 6.35 12.04
CA ASP A 392 -9.24 4.93 11.83
C ASP A 392 -8.36 4.75 10.58
N ARG A 393 -7.13 4.26 10.76
CA ARG A 393 -6.16 4.05 9.68
C ARG A 393 -6.64 3.06 8.61
N ARG A 394 -7.62 2.21 8.89
CA ARG A 394 -8.18 1.32 7.86
C ARG A 394 -9.07 2.11 6.89
N ARG A 395 -9.68 3.19 7.39
CA ARG A 395 -10.68 4.00 6.71
C ARG A 395 -10.14 5.37 6.34
N THR A 396 -9.60 5.46 5.14
CA THR A 396 -9.00 6.71 4.62
C THR A 396 -9.96 7.89 4.47
N ASN A 397 -11.28 7.67 4.44
CA ASN A 397 -12.26 8.75 4.47
C ASN A 397 -12.33 9.48 5.84
N THR A 398 -11.72 8.92 6.88
CA THR A 398 -11.60 9.57 8.20
C THR A 398 -10.43 10.55 8.30
N ALA A 399 -9.66 10.70 7.21
CA ALA A 399 -8.47 11.53 7.15
C ALA A 399 -8.79 13.03 7.25
N LYS A 400 -8.03 13.73 8.07
CA LYS A 400 -8.03 15.18 8.18
C LYS A 400 -6.60 15.69 8.12
N VAL A 401 -6.39 16.77 7.37
CA VAL A 401 -5.11 17.49 7.29
C VAL A 401 -5.29 18.89 7.86
N GLY A 402 -4.31 19.31 8.65
CA GLY A 402 -4.20 20.66 9.16
C GLY A 402 -2.98 21.32 8.54
N TYR A 403 -3.22 22.23 7.60
CA TYR A 403 -2.19 23.15 7.13
C TYR A 403 -2.05 24.29 8.13
N ARG A 404 -0.86 24.86 8.13
CA ARG A 404 -0.48 25.90 9.04
C ARG A 404 -1.07 27.26 8.64
N LYS A 405 -1.39 28.10 9.64
CA LYS A 405 -1.96 29.44 9.44
C LYS A 405 -0.95 30.59 9.38
N TYR A 406 0.20 30.48 10.07
CA TYR A 406 1.20 31.56 10.22
C TYR A 406 2.65 31.06 10.17
N ASP A 407 3.57 31.92 9.75
CA ASP A 407 5.03 31.69 9.84
C ASP A 407 5.53 31.78 11.29
N THR A 408 6.36 30.82 11.67
CA THR A 408 6.92 30.53 13.00
C THR A 408 8.04 29.52 12.80
N CYS A 409 9.14 29.74 13.51
CA CYS A 409 10.33 28.93 13.42
C CYS A 409 10.25 27.76 14.38
N TYR A 410 10.74 26.57 14.00
CA TYR A 410 10.89 25.45 14.92
C TYR A 410 12.37 25.04 15.06
N LEU A 411 12.71 24.55 16.24
CA LEU A 411 14.03 24.00 16.58
C LEU A 411 13.90 22.49 16.72
N ILE A 412 14.82 21.76 16.08
CA ILE A 412 14.99 20.32 16.31
C ILE A 412 16.03 20.17 17.42
N ASP A 413 15.56 20.00 18.66
CA ASP A 413 16.41 19.69 19.82
C ASP A 413 17.00 18.29 19.66
N LYS A 414 18.32 18.16 19.85
CA LYS A 414 19.07 16.91 19.85
C LYS A 414 18.56 15.82 20.79
N ASN A 415 17.80 16.19 21.82
CA ASN A 415 17.24 15.30 22.81
C ASN A 415 15.81 14.85 22.46
N CYS A 416 15.18 15.47 21.46
CA CYS A 416 13.83 15.14 21.00
C CYS A 416 13.87 14.29 19.72
N GLY A 417 12.89 13.40 19.54
CA GLY A 417 12.64 12.71 18.28
C GLY A 417 11.95 13.64 17.26
N PRO A 418 10.93 13.15 16.54
CA PRO A 418 10.14 14.01 15.66
C PRO A 418 9.56 15.24 16.36
N VAL A 419 9.65 16.40 15.71
CA VAL A 419 9.07 17.67 16.16
C VAL A 419 8.25 18.29 15.02
N PHE A 420 7.07 18.78 15.35
CA PHE A 420 6.25 19.66 14.52
C PHE A 420 5.90 20.91 15.34
N ASP A 421 6.60 22.00 15.03
CA ASP A 421 6.38 23.34 15.58
C ASP A 421 6.45 23.45 17.11
N GLY A 422 7.23 22.60 17.79
CA GLY A 422 7.46 22.67 19.26
C GLY A 422 6.25 22.32 20.14
N HIS A 423 5.06 22.16 19.55
CA HIS A 423 3.83 21.79 20.24
C HIS A 423 3.40 20.34 19.99
N PHE A 424 3.92 19.73 18.92
CA PHE A 424 3.89 18.29 18.66
C PHE A 424 5.30 17.74 18.70
N TYR A 425 5.66 16.92 19.69
CA TYR A 425 6.99 16.30 19.63
C TYR A 425 7.10 15.04 20.47
N CYS A 426 8.11 14.24 20.15
CA CYS A 426 8.57 13.14 20.98
C CYS A 426 9.79 13.61 21.79
N SER A 427 9.70 13.60 23.12
CA SER A 427 10.86 13.74 24.01
C SER A 427 11.12 12.41 24.72
N ILE A 428 10.94 12.37 26.04
CA ILE A 428 10.80 11.13 26.83
C ILE A 428 9.47 10.43 26.47
N SER A 429 8.45 11.22 26.16
CA SER A 429 7.12 10.77 25.72
C SER A 429 6.58 11.68 24.61
N TRP A 430 5.47 11.28 23.98
CA TRP A 430 4.77 12.13 23.03
C TRP A 430 3.94 13.21 23.73
N ILE A 431 4.08 14.44 23.25
CA ILE A 431 3.41 15.62 23.80
C ILE A 431 2.67 16.32 22.66
N ILE A 432 1.39 16.65 22.90
CA ILE A 432 0.52 17.46 22.03
C ILE A 432 -0.09 18.55 22.91
N ASN A 433 0.48 19.76 22.85
CA ASN A 433 0.12 20.90 23.69
C ASN A 433 -1.13 21.64 23.21
N ASN A 434 -2.06 21.99 24.11
CA ASN A 434 -3.35 22.61 23.79
C ASN A 434 -3.29 23.95 23.00
N GLU A 435 -2.11 24.59 22.93
CA GLU A 435 -1.86 25.81 22.14
C GLU A 435 -1.96 25.60 20.61
N TYR A 436 -2.19 24.37 20.11
CA TYR A 436 -2.47 24.08 18.69
C TYR A 436 -3.54 24.96 18.06
N LEU A 437 -4.53 25.42 18.83
CA LEU A 437 -5.72 26.12 18.31
C LEU A 437 -5.38 27.39 17.50
N ASN A 438 -4.21 27.98 17.74
CA ASN A 438 -3.78 29.18 17.02
C ASN A 438 -3.02 28.86 15.72
N SER A 439 -2.23 27.78 15.67
CA SER A 439 -1.31 27.49 14.54
C SER A 439 -1.90 26.53 13.50
N TYR A 440 -2.75 25.58 13.92
CA TYR A 440 -3.36 24.56 13.06
C TYR A 440 -4.87 24.45 13.32
N PRO A 441 -5.67 24.01 12.33
CA PRO A 441 -7.08 23.69 12.56
C PRO A 441 -7.23 22.46 13.46
N ASN A 442 -8.35 22.37 14.19
CA ASN A 442 -8.67 21.18 14.97
C ASN A 442 -8.99 19.99 14.05
N ILE A 443 -8.04 19.06 13.96
CA ILE A 443 -8.16 17.82 13.17
C ILE A 443 -8.41 16.58 14.04
N GLY A 444 -8.71 16.75 15.34
CA GLY A 444 -8.96 15.64 16.26
C GLY A 444 -7.70 14.92 16.73
N LEU A 445 -6.64 15.66 17.06
CA LEU A 445 -5.47 15.11 17.76
C LEU A 445 -5.78 14.93 19.26
N PRO A 446 -5.29 13.86 19.91
CA PRO A 446 -5.39 13.73 21.37
C PRO A 446 -4.48 14.74 22.06
N ILE A 447 -5.01 15.60 22.92
CA ILE A 447 -4.22 16.64 23.63
C ILE A 447 -3.73 16.07 24.96
N GLY A 448 -2.46 16.31 25.30
CA GLY A 448 -1.89 15.94 26.59
C GLY A 448 -0.38 15.76 26.59
N THR A 449 0.17 15.68 27.79
CA THR A 449 1.54 15.26 28.08
C THR A 449 1.53 13.76 28.40
N ASN A 450 2.31 12.93 27.69
CA ASN A 450 2.34 11.45 27.78
C ASN A 450 1.28 10.72 26.94
N ILE A 451 1.21 11.05 25.65
CA ILE A 451 0.41 10.25 24.72
C ILE A 451 1.08 8.89 24.51
N ASN A 452 0.33 7.84 24.84
CA ASN A 452 0.78 6.48 24.63
C ASN A 452 0.61 6.09 23.16
N ILE A 453 1.65 5.49 22.60
CA ILE A 453 1.69 5.03 21.21
C ILE A 453 2.06 3.56 21.17
N ASP A 454 1.64 2.86 20.12
CA ASP A 454 2.09 1.49 19.83
C ASP A 454 3.42 1.50 19.06
N ASP A 455 3.52 2.35 18.04
CA ASP A 455 4.69 2.46 17.17
C ASP A 455 4.68 3.79 16.40
N TYR A 456 5.81 4.17 15.80
CA TYR A 456 5.85 5.25 14.81
C TYR A 456 6.88 4.98 13.71
N GLU A 457 6.59 5.50 12.52
CA GLU A 457 7.37 5.34 11.30
C GLU A 457 7.71 6.71 10.70
N VAL A 458 8.89 6.81 10.09
CA VAL A 458 9.37 8.01 9.41
C VAL A 458 9.74 7.66 7.99
N PHE A 459 9.11 8.32 7.02
CA PHE A 459 9.37 8.12 5.60
C PHE A 459 10.06 9.35 5.03
N GLN A 460 11.11 9.10 4.25
CA GLN A 460 11.71 10.10 3.38
C GLN A 460 10.83 10.30 2.15
N ARG A 461 10.47 11.55 1.83
CA ARG A 461 10.04 11.90 0.48
C ARG A 461 11.29 12.04 -0.39
N SER A 462 11.68 10.97 -1.05
CA SER A 462 12.81 11.01 -1.99
C SER A 462 12.30 11.29 -3.41
N PHE A 463 12.83 12.35 -4.02
CA PHE A 463 12.84 12.47 -5.46
C PHE A 463 14.04 11.69 -6.00
N PHE A 464 13.82 10.86 -7.04
CA PHE A 464 14.83 10.87 -8.08
C PHE A 464 14.44 12.05 -8.94
N ASP A 465 15.09 13.19 -8.68
CA ASP A 465 14.67 14.50 -9.18
C ASP A 465 15.14 14.66 -10.62
N SER A 466 14.51 13.93 -11.54
CA SER A 466 14.73 14.08 -12.99
C SER A 466 13.42 14.25 -13.72
N VAL A 467 13.32 15.29 -14.53
CA VAL A 467 12.23 15.46 -15.51
C VAL A 467 12.61 14.90 -16.90
N LEU A 468 13.89 14.59 -17.12
CA LEU A 468 14.42 14.16 -18.41
C LEU A 468 14.44 12.64 -18.57
N ILE A 469 14.67 11.88 -17.49
CA ILE A 469 14.72 10.42 -17.52
C ILE A 469 13.68 9.79 -16.59
N ASN A 470 13.03 8.72 -17.08
CA ASN A 470 12.04 7.99 -16.31
C ASN A 470 12.71 7.05 -15.28
N LYS A 471 12.01 6.88 -14.15
CA LYS A 471 12.34 6.24 -12.87
C LYS A 471 12.60 4.73 -12.90
N ALA A 472 12.79 4.10 -14.06
CA ALA A 472 13.20 2.70 -14.06
C ALA A 472 14.62 2.63 -13.46
N GLN A 473 14.80 1.89 -12.37
CA GLN A 473 16.10 1.63 -11.71
C GLN A 473 17.22 1.30 -12.73
N ASN A 474 16.85 0.83 -13.92
CA ASN A 474 17.68 0.62 -15.10
C ASN A 474 18.62 1.79 -15.45
N HIS A 475 18.18 3.06 -15.46
CA HIS A 475 19.09 4.17 -15.83
C HIS A 475 20.16 4.42 -14.77
N LEU A 476 19.80 4.34 -13.49
CA LEU A 476 20.75 4.56 -12.39
C LEU A 476 21.72 3.40 -12.23
N ALA A 477 21.24 2.16 -12.40
CA ALA A 477 22.08 0.98 -12.44
C ALA A 477 23.07 1.05 -13.62
N LEU A 478 22.61 1.53 -14.78
CA LEU A 478 23.43 1.75 -15.96
C LEU A 478 24.48 2.86 -15.76
N PHE A 479 24.12 3.98 -15.13
CA PHE A 479 25.09 5.02 -14.79
C PHE A 479 26.15 4.50 -13.83
N ALA A 480 25.75 3.74 -12.81
CA ALA A 480 26.68 3.11 -11.89
C ALA A 480 27.61 2.12 -12.59
N SER A 481 27.11 1.30 -13.53
CA SER A 481 27.94 0.35 -14.29
C SER A 481 28.94 1.06 -15.19
N TRP A 482 28.57 2.21 -15.77
CA TRP A 482 29.51 3.05 -16.52
C TRP A 482 30.58 3.68 -15.62
N ILE A 483 30.20 4.14 -14.42
CA ILE A 483 31.15 4.71 -13.45
C ILE A 483 32.14 3.66 -12.95
N ASP A 484 31.68 2.44 -12.64
CA ASP A 484 32.52 1.35 -12.12
C ASP A 484 33.27 0.55 -13.20
N LYS A 485 32.95 0.77 -14.48
CA LYS A 485 33.51 0.05 -15.64
C LYS A 485 33.25 -1.46 -15.58
N GLU A 486 32.10 -1.86 -15.06
CA GLU A 486 31.67 -3.26 -14.97
C GLU A 486 30.52 -3.53 -15.97
N GLU A 487 30.51 -4.69 -16.62
CA GLU A 487 29.36 -5.15 -17.45
C GLU A 487 28.18 -5.66 -16.59
N VAL A 488 28.25 -5.50 -15.27
CA VAL A 488 27.28 -6.06 -14.33
C VAL A 488 26.08 -5.13 -14.18
N ASN A 489 24.89 -5.69 -14.35
CA ASN A 489 23.64 -5.00 -14.01
C ASN A 489 23.50 -4.95 -12.48
N PHE A 490 23.67 -3.77 -11.88
CA PHE A 490 23.58 -3.57 -10.42
C PHE A 490 22.22 -3.90 -9.79
N GLY A 491 21.21 -4.27 -10.59
CA GLY A 491 19.89 -4.67 -10.09
C GLY A 491 19.31 -3.60 -9.16
N THR A 492 18.98 -3.98 -7.93
CA THR A 492 18.45 -3.07 -6.89
C THR A 492 19.52 -2.48 -5.96
N SER A 493 20.79 -2.88 -6.08
CA SER A 493 21.88 -2.52 -5.16
C SER A 493 22.90 -1.60 -5.83
N ILE A 494 22.51 -0.35 -6.07
CA ILE A 494 23.33 0.66 -6.74
C ILE A 494 24.37 1.25 -5.76
N PRO A 495 25.67 1.24 -6.07
CA PRO A 495 26.73 1.68 -5.16
C PRO A 495 26.81 3.20 -4.98
N TYR A 496 26.11 3.97 -5.81
CA TYR A 496 26.10 5.43 -5.84
C TYR A 496 24.73 6.03 -5.46
N LYS A 497 24.77 7.21 -4.83
CA LYS A 497 23.64 8.13 -4.70
C LYS A 497 23.80 9.24 -5.74
N PHE A 498 22.71 9.57 -6.42
CA PHE A 498 22.64 10.63 -7.42
C PHE A 498 21.75 11.77 -6.91
N ASN A 499 22.34 12.91 -6.56
CA ASN A 499 21.62 14.05 -6.00
C ASN A 499 21.56 15.17 -7.03
N LEU A 500 20.37 15.63 -7.44
CA LEU A 500 20.26 16.73 -8.40
C LEU A 500 20.83 18.02 -7.81
N LEU A 501 21.85 18.59 -8.46
CA LEU A 501 22.45 19.89 -8.14
C LEU A 501 21.77 21.00 -8.92
N TYR A 502 21.52 20.77 -10.21
CA TYR A 502 21.12 21.81 -11.16
C TYR A 502 20.12 21.29 -12.19
N ARG A 503 19.09 22.07 -12.50
CA ARG A 503 18.20 21.87 -13.65
C ARG A 503 18.00 23.20 -14.35
N ALA A 504 18.30 23.28 -15.64
CA ALA A 504 18.29 24.55 -16.36
C ALA A 504 16.89 25.19 -16.41
N SER A 505 15.84 24.39 -16.66
CA SER A 505 14.46 24.87 -16.61
C SER A 505 13.99 25.36 -15.23
N ARG A 506 14.66 24.94 -14.14
CA ARG A 506 14.37 25.36 -12.76
C ARG A 506 15.21 26.54 -12.31
N ASP A 507 16.51 26.49 -12.60
CA ASP A 507 17.55 27.34 -12.03
C ASP A 507 18.02 28.44 -13.00
N GLY A 508 17.57 28.40 -14.26
CA GLY A 508 18.01 29.29 -15.33
C GLY A 508 18.98 28.59 -16.29
N PHE A 509 19.22 29.18 -17.46
CA PHE A 509 20.15 28.63 -18.46
C PHE A 509 21.53 29.30 -18.44
N THR A 510 21.79 30.19 -17.47
CA THR A 510 23.03 30.98 -17.45
C THR A 510 24.20 30.19 -16.84
N ILE A 511 25.41 30.46 -17.35
CA ILE A 511 26.66 29.88 -16.83
C ILE A 511 26.89 30.26 -15.37
N THR A 512 26.52 31.49 -14.97
CA THR A 512 26.64 31.96 -13.59
C THR A 512 25.81 31.11 -12.63
N GLU A 513 24.56 30.81 -12.97
CA GLU A 513 23.70 29.98 -12.13
C GLU A 513 24.20 28.54 -12.04
N PHE A 514 24.76 28.01 -13.13
CA PHE A 514 25.40 26.70 -13.13
C PHE A 514 26.56 26.65 -12.13
N HIS A 515 27.54 27.54 -12.24
CA HIS A 515 28.72 27.53 -11.37
C HIS A 515 28.37 27.78 -9.90
N ASN A 516 27.42 28.66 -9.62
CA ASN A 516 26.92 28.90 -8.26
C ASN A 516 26.41 27.62 -7.58
N LYS A 517 25.89 26.65 -8.35
CA LYS A 517 25.26 25.43 -7.82
C LYS A 517 26.14 24.19 -7.95
N CYS A 518 26.98 24.11 -8.99
CA CYS A 518 27.73 22.91 -9.35
C CYS A 518 29.20 22.93 -8.91
N ASP A 519 29.79 24.09 -8.63
CA ASP A 519 31.19 24.19 -8.21
C ASP A 519 31.44 23.55 -6.84
N ASN A 520 32.59 22.89 -6.71
CA ASN A 520 33.07 22.24 -5.49
C ASN A 520 32.10 21.18 -4.92
N LYS A 521 31.33 20.52 -5.78
CA LYS A 521 30.37 19.46 -5.41
C LYS A 521 30.92 18.04 -5.59
N GLY A 522 32.18 17.86 -5.94
CA GLY A 522 32.74 16.54 -6.23
C GLY A 522 32.27 15.97 -7.58
N PRO A 523 32.32 14.64 -7.77
CA PRO A 523 31.94 14.00 -9.02
C PRO A 523 30.48 14.25 -9.41
N THR A 524 30.21 14.41 -10.71
CA THR A 524 28.85 14.69 -11.22
C THR A 524 28.52 13.90 -12.48
N ILE A 525 27.24 13.68 -12.75
CA ILE A 525 26.73 13.20 -14.03
C ILE A 525 25.74 14.22 -14.60
N MET A 526 25.91 14.58 -15.86
CA MET A 526 25.05 15.53 -16.59
C MET A 526 24.16 14.77 -17.58
N ILE A 527 22.91 15.20 -17.72
CA ILE A 527 21.91 14.63 -18.62
C ILE A 527 21.25 15.77 -19.39
N ILE A 528 21.16 15.65 -20.72
CA ILE A 528 20.74 16.72 -21.62
C ILE A 528 19.69 16.20 -22.59
N LYS A 529 18.63 16.96 -22.78
CA LYS A 529 17.53 16.65 -23.70
C LYS A 529 17.65 17.48 -24.98
N ILE A 530 17.80 16.81 -26.13
CA ILE A 530 17.90 17.49 -27.43
C ILE A 530 16.53 17.91 -27.96
N THR A 531 16.40 19.18 -28.34
CA THR A 531 15.17 19.78 -28.85
C THR A 531 14.60 19.03 -30.05
N GLY A 532 13.28 18.82 -30.02
CA GLY A 532 12.55 18.16 -31.11
C GLY A 532 12.86 16.67 -31.28
N SER A 533 13.58 16.05 -30.34
CA SER A 533 13.98 14.64 -30.44
C SER A 533 13.62 13.85 -29.18
N LYS A 534 13.61 12.50 -29.27
CA LYS A 534 13.55 11.62 -28.09
C LYS A 534 14.92 11.34 -27.47
N GLN A 535 16.01 11.82 -28.08
CA GLN A 535 17.38 11.54 -27.68
C GLN A 535 17.74 12.24 -26.37
N ILE A 536 18.57 11.56 -25.56
CA ILE A 536 19.18 12.08 -24.34
C ILE A 536 20.68 11.84 -24.47
N ILE A 537 21.48 12.85 -24.17
CA ILE A 537 22.94 12.78 -24.16
C ILE A 537 23.47 13.26 -22.81
N GLY A 538 24.76 13.12 -22.54
CA GLY A 538 25.35 13.56 -21.29
C GLY A 538 26.61 12.78 -20.92
N GLY A 539 26.92 12.72 -19.64
CA GLY A 539 27.96 11.84 -19.09
C GLY A 539 28.53 12.28 -17.74
N TYR A 540 29.60 11.62 -17.30
CA TYR A 540 30.12 11.68 -15.94
C TYR A 540 31.48 12.37 -15.81
N ASN A 541 31.54 13.40 -14.97
CA ASN A 541 32.78 14.03 -14.52
C ASN A 541 33.23 13.46 -13.17
N PRO A 542 34.39 12.77 -13.07
CA PRO A 542 34.93 12.28 -11.81
C PRO A 542 35.53 13.37 -10.92
N PHE A 543 35.75 14.58 -11.45
CA PHE A 543 36.26 15.72 -10.69
C PHE A 543 35.17 16.76 -10.42
N GLU A 544 35.41 17.58 -9.40
CA GLU A 544 34.57 18.75 -9.12
C GLU A 544 34.77 19.86 -10.14
N TRP A 545 33.70 20.62 -10.38
CA TRP A 545 33.71 21.87 -11.13
C TRP A 545 34.36 22.97 -10.27
N ASP A 546 35.12 23.85 -10.92
CA ASP A 546 35.83 24.96 -10.27
C ASP A 546 35.97 26.12 -11.25
N SER A 547 35.36 27.27 -10.94
CA SER A 547 35.44 28.50 -11.74
C SER A 547 36.60 29.43 -11.35
N VAL A 548 37.42 29.06 -10.36
CA VAL A 548 38.42 29.95 -9.72
C VAL A 548 39.87 29.45 -9.92
N GLY A 549 40.10 28.32 -10.60
CA GLY A 549 41.42 27.68 -10.79
C GLY A 549 41.82 27.36 -12.24
N ASP A 550 42.90 26.58 -12.43
CA ASP A 550 43.42 26.16 -13.74
C ASP A 550 42.32 25.68 -14.70
N TYR A 551 42.37 26.15 -15.95
CA TYR A 551 41.33 25.94 -16.98
C TYR A 551 41.00 24.45 -17.28
N TYR A 552 41.83 23.48 -16.85
CA TYR A 552 41.65 22.06 -17.14
C TYR A 552 42.23 21.17 -16.03
N LYS A 553 41.42 20.24 -15.50
CA LYS A 553 41.88 19.10 -14.67
C LYS A 553 41.84 17.81 -15.50
N THR A 554 42.97 17.11 -15.64
CA THR A 554 43.09 15.89 -16.46
C THR A 554 42.97 14.61 -15.62
N THR A 555 42.23 13.61 -16.11
CA THR A 555 42.09 12.27 -15.50
C THR A 555 42.26 11.19 -16.55
N THR A 556 42.65 9.98 -16.12
CA THR A 556 42.65 8.76 -16.95
C THR A 556 41.29 8.02 -16.91
N ASP A 557 40.31 8.50 -16.14
CA ASP A 557 38.98 7.89 -15.92
C ASP A 557 37.86 8.54 -16.76
N ILE A 558 38.15 8.95 -17.99
CA ILE A 558 37.25 9.78 -18.81
C ILE A 558 36.29 8.94 -19.69
N TYR A 559 35.00 8.93 -19.33
CA TYR A 559 33.87 8.70 -20.26
C TYR A 559 32.67 9.56 -19.80
N GLY A 560 32.47 10.74 -20.42
CA GLY A 560 31.36 11.68 -20.12
C GLY A 560 31.79 13.03 -19.51
N PRO A 561 31.07 14.19 -19.67
CA PRO A 561 31.69 15.52 -19.76
C PRO A 561 32.04 16.21 -18.45
N VAL A 562 33.09 17.03 -18.33
CA VAL A 562 33.84 17.85 -19.33
C VAL A 562 34.36 17.05 -20.53
N PHE A 563 33.77 17.22 -21.72
CA PHE A 563 34.25 16.51 -22.91
C PHE A 563 35.42 17.26 -23.55
N GLY A 564 36.53 17.47 -22.84
CA GLY A 564 37.84 17.81 -23.43
C GLY A 564 37.94 19.01 -24.40
N GLY A 565 37.06 20.03 -24.32
CA GLY A 565 37.01 21.12 -25.31
C GLY A 565 36.13 20.84 -26.54
N TYR A 566 35.39 19.74 -26.53
CA TYR A 566 34.70 19.18 -27.71
C TYR A 566 33.17 19.16 -27.61
N PHE A 567 32.61 19.28 -26.41
CA PHE A 567 31.18 19.54 -26.21
C PHE A 567 31.00 20.51 -25.03
N TYR A 568 30.47 21.69 -25.32
CA TYR A 568 30.33 22.77 -24.35
C TYR A 568 29.10 23.62 -24.65
N CYS A 569 28.63 24.31 -23.62
CA CYS A 569 27.62 25.36 -23.75
C CYS A 569 28.33 26.69 -23.99
N ASP A 570 27.89 27.43 -25.01
CA ASP A 570 28.45 28.73 -25.38
C ASP A 570 28.19 29.79 -24.30
N TYR A 571 28.93 30.91 -24.34
CA TYR A 571 28.99 31.92 -23.27
C TYR A 571 27.63 32.54 -22.88
N ASP A 572 26.62 32.48 -23.75
CA ASP A 572 25.27 32.99 -23.48
C ASP A 572 24.31 31.95 -22.88
N GLY A 573 24.73 30.69 -22.76
CA GLY A 573 23.92 29.60 -22.19
C GLY A 573 22.86 29.03 -23.13
N THR A 574 22.78 29.51 -24.38
CA THR A 574 21.66 29.19 -25.29
C THR A 574 22.04 28.27 -26.45
N ALA A 575 23.32 28.19 -26.80
CA ALA A 575 23.83 27.28 -27.81
C ALA A 575 24.74 26.22 -27.19
N TRP A 576 24.68 25.00 -27.74
CA TRP A 576 25.56 23.89 -27.38
C TRP A 576 26.32 23.41 -28.60
N THR A 577 27.64 23.39 -28.51
CA THR A 577 28.53 23.10 -29.64
C THR A 577 29.16 21.71 -29.51
N ILE A 578 29.15 20.89 -30.57
CA ILE A 578 29.95 19.65 -30.68
C ILE A 578 31.05 19.82 -31.75
N GLN A 579 32.32 19.86 -31.33
CA GLN A 579 33.46 19.93 -32.25
C GLN A 579 33.82 18.52 -32.77
N LYS A 580 33.57 18.28 -34.06
CA LYS A 580 33.79 16.97 -34.72
C LYS A 580 35.25 16.53 -34.81
N GLU A 581 36.18 17.48 -34.93
CA GLU A 581 37.58 17.24 -35.31
C GLU A 581 38.38 16.47 -34.25
N TYR A 582 37.82 16.32 -33.04
CA TYR A 582 38.47 15.70 -31.90
C TYR A 582 37.69 14.52 -31.28
N LEU A 583 36.58 14.09 -31.91
CA LEU A 583 35.85 12.87 -31.54
C LEU A 583 36.64 11.58 -31.86
N ILE A 584 37.85 11.68 -32.39
CA ILE A 584 38.74 10.56 -32.76
C ILE A 584 39.12 9.71 -31.52
N SER A 585 39.04 10.29 -30.32
CA SER A 585 39.37 9.63 -29.05
C SER A 585 38.20 8.88 -28.41
N PHE A 586 36.98 8.94 -28.96
CA PHE A 586 35.79 8.29 -28.40
C PHE A 586 35.10 7.35 -29.41
N PRO A 587 34.47 6.26 -28.96
CA PRO A 587 33.65 5.41 -29.81
C PRO A 587 32.51 6.21 -30.47
N LYS A 588 32.10 5.84 -31.69
CA LYS A 588 30.93 6.43 -32.35
C LYS A 588 29.64 6.04 -31.59
N ILE A 589 29.18 6.93 -30.71
CA ILE A 589 28.00 6.71 -29.84
C ILE A 589 26.71 7.39 -30.34
N GLY A 590 26.67 7.84 -31.60
CA GLY A 590 25.44 8.36 -32.22
C GLY A 590 25.03 9.78 -31.79
N LEU A 591 25.99 10.65 -31.47
CA LEU A 591 25.74 12.08 -31.18
C LEU A 591 25.17 12.82 -32.41
N PRO A 592 24.29 13.83 -32.24
CA PRO A 592 23.76 14.63 -33.34
C PRO A 592 24.87 15.26 -34.20
N THR A 593 24.66 15.33 -35.52
CA THR A 593 25.62 15.93 -36.45
C THR A 593 25.25 17.38 -36.76
N GLY A 594 26.03 18.34 -36.25
CA GLY A 594 25.91 19.78 -36.50
C GLY A 594 26.96 20.55 -35.68
N LEU A 595 27.23 21.82 -36.04
CA LEU A 595 28.09 22.70 -35.22
C LEU A 595 27.37 23.11 -33.93
N GLU A 596 26.07 23.40 -34.02
CA GLU A 596 25.22 23.78 -32.89
C GLU A 596 24.06 22.79 -32.71
N ILE A 597 23.69 22.54 -31.45
CA ILE A 597 22.59 21.68 -31.04
C ILE A 597 21.67 22.48 -30.11
N SER A 598 20.36 22.43 -30.39
CA SER A 598 19.35 22.99 -29.51
C SER A 598 19.01 22.01 -28.37
N VAL A 599 18.96 22.52 -27.16
CA VAL A 599 18.69 21.77 -25.93
C VAL A 599 17.38 22.26 -25.31
N ASP A 600 16.46 21.34 -25.04
CA ASP A 600 15.19 21.65 -24.35
C ASP A 600 15.43 21.91 -22.86
N ASP A 601 16.29 21.11 -22.24
CA ASP A 601 16.64 21.21 -20.82
C ASP A 601 17.88 20.33 -20.51
N TYR A 602 18.55 20.61 -19.38
CA TYR A 602 19.61 19.75 -18.85
C TYR A 602 19.64 19.70 -17.32
N GLU A 603 20.10 18.58 -16.79
CA GLU A 603 20.17 18.26 -15.37
C GLU A 603 21.56 17.78 -14.98
N VAL A 604 22.03 18.18 -13.78
CA VAL A 604 23.34 17.79 -13.23
C VAL A 604 23.14 17.15 -11.88
N PHE A 605 23.65 15.95 -11.70
CA PHE A 605 23.56 15.19 -10.45
C PHE A 605 24.93 15.00 -9.84
N GLN A 606 25.09 15.27 -8.55
CA GLN A 606 26.24 14.83 -7.76
C GLN A 606 26.23 13.31 -7.65
N VAL A 607 27.38 12.67 -7.81
CA VAL A 607 27.59 11.24 -7.64
C VAL A 607 28.35 11.00 -6.33
N ALA A 608 27.67 10.44 -5.33
CA ALA A 608 28.24 10.14 -4.02
C ALA A 608 28.26 8.63 -3.73
N LYS A 609 29.40 8.08 -3.30
CA LYS A 609 29.47 6.65 -2.91
C LYS A 609 28.59 6.37 -1.69
N SER A 610 27.76 5.34 -1.76
CA SER A 610 26.90 4.91 -0.66
C SER A 610 27.71 4.26 0.47
N GLU A 611 27.42 4.63 1.72
CA GLU A 611 28.14 4.14 2.91
C GLU A 611 28.03 2.61 3.10
N CYS A 612 27.00 1.98 2.54
CA CYS A 612 26.75 0.53 2.64
C CYS A 612 27.82 -0.33 1.93
N VAL A 613 28.55 0.24 0.97
CA VAL A 613 29.56 -0.49 0.17
C VAL A 613 30.95 -0.44 0.81
N LYS A 614 31.23 0.55 1.69
CA LYS A 614 32.51 0.61 2.44
C LYS A 614 32.71 -0.65 3.30
N ALA A 615 31.65 -1.20 3.90
CA ALA A 615 31.72 -2.42 4.70
C ALA A 615 32.00 -3.69 3.87
N LYS A 616 31.39 -3.83 2.67
CA LYS A 616 31.65 -4.97 1.77
C LYS A 616 33.01 -4.91 1.08
N ALA A 617 33.50 -3.71 0.76
CA ALA A 617 34.82 -3.53 0.16
C ALA A 617 35.95 -3.86 1.15
N ILE A 618 35.79 -3.55 2.45
CA ILE A 618 36.73 -3.94 3.50
C ILE A 618 36.76 -5.47 3.66
N ILE A 619 35.60 -6.13 3.72
CA ILE A 619 35.49 -7.60 3.81
C ILE A 619 36.10 -8.31 2.59
N ASN A 620 35.93 -7.76 1.38
CA ASN A 620 36.51 -8.35 0.16
C ASN A 620 38.01 -8.07 0.03
N LYS A 621 38.54 -6.97 0.59
CA LYS A 621 39.98 -6.70 0.66
C LYS A 621 40.69 -7.63 1.66
N GLU A 622 40.04 -7.93 2.78
CA GLU A 622 40.55 -8.89 3.76
C GLU A 622 40.55 -10.33 3.21
N LYS A 623 39.53 -10.72 2.44
CA LYS A 623 39.50 -12.04 1.76
C LYS A 623 40.53 -12.21 0.65
N LYS A 624 40.95 -11.14 -0.02
CA LYS A 624 42.03 -11.18 -1.04
C LYS A 624 43.43 -11.26 -0.46
N ASN A 625 43.62 -10.95 0.82
CA ASN A 625 44.91 -11.07 1.52
C ASN A 625 45.04 -12.40 2.30
N LEU A 626 44.05 -13.30 2.19
CA LEU A 626 43.99 -14.58 2.91
C LEU A 626 43.91 -15.79 1.96
N PHE A 627 44.21 -15.63 0.67
CA PHE A 627 44.39 -16.72 -0.30
C PHE A 627 45.67 -16.54 -1.10
#